data_AF-A0A2G1WDW2-F1
#
_entry.id   AF-A0A2G1WDW2-F1
#
_cell.length_a   1.000
_cell.length_b   1.000
_cell.length_c   1.000
_cell.angle_alpha   90.00
_cell.angle_beta   90.00
_cell.angle_gamma   90.00
#
_symmetry.space_group_name_H-M   'P 1'
#
loop_
_entity.id
_entity.type
_entity.pdbx_description
1 polymer ?
#
loop_
_entity_poly.entity_id
_entity_poly.type
_entity_poly.pdbx_seq_one_letter_code
_entity_poly.pdbx_strand_id
1 'polypeptide(L)'
;MPHRARPKGFTLVELLVVIAIIGVLVGLLLPAVQAAREAARRMSCSNNFKQIGLSLHNYHSAYNMLPAHSAGTTNSANSGNPNPSRRIAGGGGHNRNELSWLPGLTPFFEQQGLWEEISNPMDSDGDGVIDFQAMGPDARMNLSDHNAAGNRYRPWLTNVPTLRCPSDPGEGLPAQGRTNYAACLGDSTHHMHVGAEQDPGLIPNGNWAQAERAACRGTFVASRSTKFKEILDGLSNTIAAGEIITSLGDRDIRAMPPDAPTSIQADSGNPSGPDNALACRDMIDPERPLFWRNGAPFVASPAVTGPAGEMERGYKWAYGRPLFSGMNTILPPNSEICMQGNRHNEGILPPSSHHQGGVHVLMADGAVKFITESIDAGNSGAPPVRWDGWAINPGGSQSPFGIWGALGTRASKEVIDQEF
;
A
#
# COMPACT_ATOMS: atom_id res chain seq x y z
N MET A 1 12.79 36.68 70.58
CA MET A 1 12.94 35.30 70.06
C MET A 1 11.76 35.00 69.16
N PRO A 2 11.95 34.67 67.87
CA PRO A 2 10.83 34.35 66.99
C PRO A 2 10.28 32.95 67.31
N HIS A 3 8.97 32.85 67.56
CA HIS A 3 8.29 31.56 67.69
C HIS A 3 8.30 30.85 66.34
N ARG A 4 9.14 29.82 66.20
CA ARG A 4 9.12 28.90 65.06
C ARG A 4 7.78 28.14 65.08
N ALA A 5 6.89 28.45 64.15
CA ALA A 5 5.65 27.70 64.00
C ALA A 5 5.98 26.22 63.74
N ARG A 6 5.48 25.32 64.59
CA ARG A 6 5.66 23.88 64.42
C ARG A 6 4.92 23.44 63.16
N PRO A 7 5.56 22.73 62.21
CA PRO A 7 4.85 22.17 61.07
C PRO A 7 3.78 21.19 61.59
N LYS A 8 2.53 21.37 61.16
CA LYS A 8 1.45 20.43 61.45
C LYS A 8 1.76 19.12 60.74
N GLY A 9 1.83 18.01 61.49
CA GLY A 9 2.02 16.69 60.92
C GLY A 9 0.77 16.25 60.15
N PHE A 10 0.98 15.66 58.98
CA PHE A 10 -0.10 15.13 58.13
C PHE A 10 -0.65 13.84 58.75
N THR A 11 -1.97 13.69 58.83
CA THR A 11 -2.58 12.47 59.36
C THR A 11 -2.65 11.39 58.27
N LEU A 12 -2.55 10.12 58.67
CA LEU A 12 -2.63 8.98 57.75
C LEU A 12 -3.98 8.95 57.00
N VAL A 13 -5.06 9.44 57.64
CA VAL A 13 -6.39 9.55 57.04
C VAL A 13 -6.42 10.60 55.93
N GLU A 14 -5.85 11.78 56.14
CA GLU A 14 -5.77 12.83 55.12
C GLU A 14 -5.01 12.33 53.87
N LEU A 15 -3.95 11.54 54.06
CA LEU A 15 -3.20 10.95 52.96
C LEU A 15 -4.03 9.93 52.19
N LEU A 16 -4.69 9.00 52.89
CA LEU A 16 -5.52 7.98 52.25
C LEU A 16 -6.67 8.58 51.44
N VAL A 17 -7.34 9.62 51.96
CA VAL A 17 -8.44 10.29 51.25
C VAL A 17 -7.96 10.93 49.95
N VAL A 18 -6.80 11.62 49.98
CA VAL A 18 -6.24 12.25 48.78
C VAL A 18 -5.88 11.20 47.72
N ILE A 19 -5.25 10.09 48.13
CA ILE A 19 -4.91 9.00 47.19
C ILE A 19 -6.18 8.36 46.63
N ALA A 20 -7.23 8.17 47.45
CA ALA A 20 -8.51 7.63 46.99
C ALA A 20 -9.19 8.55 45.95
N ILE A 21 -9.19 9.87 46.18
CA ILE A 21 -9.76 10.83 45.23
C ILE A 21 -8.96 10.84 43.92
N ILE A 22 -7.62 10.87 43.98
CA ILE A 22 -6.77 10.80 42.79
C ILE A 22 -7.01 9.49 42.04
N GLY A 23 -7.11 8.37 42.75
CA GLY A 23 -7.39 7.05 42.17
C GLY A 23 -8.72 7.02 41.42
N VAL A 24 -9.78 7.58 42.01
CA VAL A 24 -11.09 7.68 41.34
C VAL A 24 -11.04 8.62 40.13
N LEU A 25 -10.43 9.80 40.26
CA LEU A 25 -10.32 10.74 39.15
C LEU A 25 -9.52 10.15 37.98
N VAL A 26 -8.37 9.55 38.24
CA VAL A 26 -7.55 8.89 37.21
C VAL A 26 -8.29 7.69 36.60
N GLY A 27 -8.98 6.90 37.42
CA GLY A 27 -9.77 5.76 36.96
C GLY A 27 -10.88 6.15 35.99
N LEU A 28 -11.51 7.32 36.19
CA LEU A 28 -12.54 7.84 35.29
C LEU A 28 -11.97 8.57 34.07
N LEU A 29 -10.81 9.24 34.20
CA LEU A 29 -10.23 10.04 33.13
C LEU A 29 -9.41 9.20 32.12
N LEU A 30 -8.75 8.13 32.56
CA LEU A 30 -7.86 7.35 31.69
C LEU A 30 -8.60 6.73 30.48
N PRO A 31 -9.75 6.03 30.64
CA PRO A 31 -10.48 5.48 29.49
C PRO A 31 -10.95 6.58 28.52
N ALA A 32 -11.42 7.71 29.06
CA ALA A 32 -11.90 8.84 28.27
C ALA A 32 -10.77 9.48 27.44
N VAL A 33 -9.59 9.69 28.03
CA VAL A 33 -8.42 10.23 27.33
C VAL A 33 -7.97 9.29 26.20
N GLN A 34 -8.01 7.97 26.40
CA GLN A 34 -7.63 7.04 25.35
C GLN A 34 -8.63 7.02 24.19
N ALA A 35 -9.93 7.01 24.49
CA ALA A 35 -10.97 7.12 23.47
C ALA A 35 -10.85 8.41 22.65
N ALA A 36 -10.60 9.54 23.32
CA ALA A 36 -10.36 10.82 22.67
C ALA A 36 -9.10 10.80 21.78
N ARG A 37 -8.00 10.18 22.25
CA ARG A 37 -6.77 10.04 21.46
C ARG A 37 -6.99 9.17 20.22
N GLU A 38 -7.72 8.06 20.32
CA GLU A 38 -7.99 7.21 19.16
C GLU A 38 -8.91 7.90 18.16
N ALA A 39 -9.94 8.60 18.62
CA ALA A 39 -10.78 9.43 17.74
C ALA A 39 -9.95 10.50 17.01
N ALA A 40 -9.03 11.15 17.71
CA ALA A 40 -8.12 12.14 17.10
C ALA A 40 -7.22 11.51 16.05
N ARG A 41 -6.61 10.35 16.32
CA ARG A 41 -5.78 9.65 15.33
C ARG A 41 -6.58 9.25 14.09
N ARG A 42 -7.82 8.75 14.28
CA ARG A 42 -8.74 8.43 13.19
C ARG A 42 -9.08 9.62 12.32
N MET A 43 -9.38 10.77 12.93
CA MET A 43 -9.61 12.01 12.20
C MET A 43 -8.37 12.45 11.42
N SER A 44 -7.17 12.32 12.01
CA SER A 44 -5.93 12.66 11.32
C SER A 44 -5.65 11.74 10.11
N CYS A 45 -5.85 10.43 10.22
CA CYS A 45 -5.68 9.53 9.07
C CYS A 45 -6.68 9.84 7.95
N SER A 46 -7.96 10.07 8.28
CA SER A 46 -8.96 10.51 7.29
C SER A 46 -8.59 11.84 6.63
N ASN A 47 -8.06 12.81 7.40
CA ASN A 47 -7.66 14.11 6.85
C ASN A 47 -6.44 14.01 5.94
N ASN A 48 -5.43 13.22 6.30
CA ASN A 48 -4.29 12.92 5.43
C ASN A 48 -4.77 12.26 4.12
N PHE A 49 -5.74 11.36 4.21
CA PHE A 49 -6.31 10.75 3.01
C PHE A 49 -7.09 11.74 2.14
N LYS A 50 -7.82 12.68 2.74
CA LYS A 50 -8.48 13.79 2.02
C LYS A 50 -7.46 14.68 1.31
N GLN A 51 -6.31 14.95 1.92
CA GLN A 51 -5.24 15.70 1.27
C GLN A 51 -4.74 14.96 0.03
N ILE A 52 -4.50 13.64 0.12
CA ILE A 52 -4.11 12.82 -1.03
C ILE A 52 -5.20 12.83 -2.11
N GLY A 53 -6.47 12.73 -1.73
CA GLY A 53 -7.60 12.86 -2.65
C GLY A 53 -7.63 14.18 -3.39
N LEU A 54 -7.44 15.30 -2.68
CA LEU A 54 -7.32 16.62 -3.30
C LEU A 54 -6.11 16.70 -4.23
N SER A 55 -4.96 16.15 -3.83
CA SER A 55 -3.76 16.07 -4.66
C SER A 55 -4.01 15.30 -5.95
N LEU A 56 -4.77 14.21 -5.89
CA LEU A 56 -5.16 13.40 -7.04
C LEU A 56 -6.00 14.21 -8.04
N HIS A 57 -6.96 14.99 -7.56
CA HIS A 57 -7.78 15.87 -8.41
C HIS A 57 -6.99 17.04 -8.97
N ASN A 58 -6.06 17.62 -8.20
CA ASN A 58 -5.16 18.66 -8.70
C ASN A 58 -4.22 18.12 -9.79
N TYR A 59 -3.68 16.91 -9.61
CA TYR A 59 -2.91 16.22 -10.64
C TYR A 59 -3.75 16.00 -11.90
N HIS A 60 -4.99 15.51 -11.76
CA HIS A 60 -5.89 15.35 -12.91
C HIS A 60 -6.19 16.68 -13.61
N SER A 61 -6.40 17.77 -12.86
CA SER A 61 -6.61 19.11 -13.42
C SER A 61 -5.40 19.59 -14.25
N ALA A 62 -4.18 19.30 -13.79
CA ALA A 62 -2.95 19.68 -14.47
C ALA A 62 -2.63 18.80 -15.70
N TYR A 63 -2.86 17.49 -15.61
CA TYR A 63 -2.37 16.51 -16.59
C TYR A 63 -3.47 15.79 -17.39
N ASN A 64 -4.75 16.01 -17.08
CA ASN A 64 -5.92 15.34 -17.68
C ASN A 64 -5.86 13.79 -17.61
N MET A 65 -5.23 13.27 -16.56
CA MET A 65 -5.11 11.85 -16.24
C MET A 65 -4.73 11.69 -14.77
N LEU A 66 -4.96 10.50 -14.21
CA LEU A 66 -4.45 10.10 -12.91
C LEU A 66 -2.97 9.73 -13.01
N PRO A 67 -2.19 9.85 -11.92
CA PRO A 67 -0.83 9.32 -11.89
C PRO A 67 -0.87 7.81 -12.13
N ALA A 68 0.12 7.30 -12.86
CA ALA A 68 0.22 5.87 -13.10
C ALA A 68 0.82 5.15 -11.89
N HIS A 69 0.33 3.93 -11.64
CA HIS A 69 0.92 3.01 -10.68
C HIS A 69 1.84 2.04 -11.44
N SER A 70 2.96 1.61 -10.85
CA SER A 70 4.02 0.86 -11.56
C SER A 70 4.36 1.52 -12.90
N ALA A 71 4.84 2.77 -12.86
CA ALA A 71 5.26 3.51 -14.05
C ALA A 71 6.63 4.16 -13.82
N GLY A 72 7.17 4.84 -14.84
CA GLY A 72 8.43 5.58 -14.70
C GLY A 72 9.32 5.50 -15.93
N THR A 73 10.62 5.34 -15.69
CA THR A 73 11.66 5.29 -16.70
C THR A 73 12.12 3.86 -16.93
N THR A 74 12.43 3.56 -18.18
CA THR A 74 13.01 2.29 -18.60
C THR A 74 14.11 2.52 -19.62
N ASN A 75 15.04 1.58 -19.71
CA ASN A 75 16.09 1.55 -20.70
C ASN A 75 16.24 0.11 -21.21
N SER A 76 15.79 -0.16 -22.44
CA SER A 76 15.86 -1.50 -23.03
C SER A 76 17.30 -2.02 -23.21
N ALA A 77 18.31 -1.13 -23.22
CA ALA A 77 19.72 -1.54 -23.23
C ALA A 77 20.21 -2.07 -21.88
N ASN A 78 19.48 -1.82 -20.80
CA ASN A 78 19.82 -2.18 -19.42
C ASN A 78 18.68 -2.94 -18.70
N SER A 79 17.63 -3.35 -19.42
CA SER A 79 16.44 -3.99 -18.86
C SER A 79 16.71 -5.39 -18.26
N GLY A 80 17.77 -6.06 -18.73
CA GLY A 80 18.25 -7.33 -18.14
C GLY A 80 19.05 -7.16 -16.85
N ASN A 81 19.32 -5.93 -16.40
CA ASN A 81 20.05 -5.68 -15.15
C ASN A 81 19.09 -5.83 -13.95
N PRO A 82 19.34 -6.81 -13.08
CA PRO A 82 18.48 -7.04 -11.92
C PRO A 82 18.65 -5.95 -10.84
N ASN A 83 19.67 -5.09 -10.95
CA ASN A 83 19.86 -3.91 -10.11
C ASN A 83 20.15 -2.65 -10.97
N PRO A 84 19.14 -2.12 -11.67
CA PRO A 84 19.27 -0.96 -12.57
C PRO A 84 19.57 0.35 -11.82
N SER A 85 19.52 0.32 -10.47
CA SER A 85 19.84 1.44 -9.58
C SER A 85 21.33 1.77 -9.54
N ARG A 86 22.20 0.83 -9.96
CA ARG A 86 23.65 0.98 -9.87
C ARG A 86 24.15 1.90 -10.97
N ARG A 87 24.82 3.00 -10.58
CA ARG A 87 25.63 3.87 -11.44
C ARG A 87 26.31 3.04 -12.54
N ILE A 88 25.79 3.08 -13.76
CA ILE A 88 26.53 2.58 -14.93
C ILE A 88 27.33 3.76 -15.42
N ALA A 89 28.65 3.57 -15.60
CA ALA A 89 29.51 4.58 -16.21
C ALA A 89 28.87 5.06 -17.53
N GLY A 90 28.43 6.32 -17.57
CA GLY A 90 27.66 6.89 -18.68
C GLY A 90 26.16 7.16 -18.43
N GLY A 91 25.66 7.03 -17.19
CA GLY A 91 24.34 7.56 -16.79
C GLY A 91 23.12 6.73 -17.21
N GLY A 92 23.24 5.40 -17.34
CA GLY A 92 22.18 4.51 -17.85
C GLY A 92 21.16 3.97 -16.83
N GLY A 93 21.11 4.50 -15.61
CA GLY A 93 20.18 4.05 -14.56
C GLY A 93 18.72 4.41 -14.86
N HIS A 94 17.79 3.57 -14.41
CA HIS A 94 16.35 3.77 -14.58
C HIS A 94 15.59 3.14 -13.41
N ASN A 95 14.29 3.42 -13.31
CA ASN A 95 13.44 2.90 -12.24
C ASN A 95 12.53 1.73 -12.64
N ARG A 96 12.73 1.14 -13.83
CA ARG A 96 12.02 -0.06 -14.31
C ARG A 96 10.51 0.10 -14.25
N ASN A 97 9.96 1.25 -14.63
CA ASN A 97 8.52 1.51 -14.50
C ASN A 97 7.93 1.03 -13.15
N GLU A 98 8.65 1.22 -12.05
CA GLU A 98 8.24 0.69 -10.74
C GLU A 98 7.97 1.78 -9.73
N LEU A 99 7.82 3.02 -10.19
CA LEU A 99 7.31 4.07 -9.34
C LEU A 99 5.82 3.82 -9.05
N SER A 100 5.46 4.00 -7.79
CA SER A 100 4.07 4.03 -7.38
C SER A 100 3.37 5.28 -7.92
N TRP A 101 2.09 5.38 -7.62
CA TRP A 101 1.26 6.53 -7.93
C TRP A 101 1.59 7.78 -7.07
N LEU A 102 2.40 7.64 -6.02
CA LEU A 102 2.65 8.66 -5.01
C LEU A 102 3.75 9.69 -5.39
N PRO A 103 4.89 9.33 -6.01
CA PRO A 103 5.91 10.29 -6.42
C PRO A 103 5.39 11.47 -7.25
N GLY A 104 4.53 11.20 -8.23
CA GLY A 104 3.94 12.25 -9.08
C GLY A 104 2.96 13.17 -8.33
N LEU A 105 2.48 12.77 -7.16
CA LEU A 105 1.58 13.56 -6.32
C LEU A 105 2.33 14.47 -5.33
N THR A 106 3.64 14.28 -5.14
CA THR A 106 4.46 15.06 -4.20
C THR A 106 4.31 16.59 -4.32
N PRO A 107 4.32 17.21 -5.51
CA PRO A 107 4.12 18.66 -5.59
C PRO A 107 2.71 19.11 -5.17
N PHE A 108 1.72 18.20 -5.18
CA PHE A 108 0.31 18.49 -4.89
C PHE A 108 -0.09 18.27 -3.42
N PHE A 109 0.79 17.72 -2.57
CA PHE A 109 0.63 17.67 -1.11
C PHE A 109 1.79 18.36 -0.37
N GLU A 110 2.25 19.49 -0.92
CA GLU A 110 3.24 20.39 -0.31
C GLU A 110 4.65 19.79 -0.14
N GLN A 111 5.03 18.83 -0.98
CA GLN A 111 6.38 18.25 -1.03
C GLN A 111 7.15 18.70 -2.29
N GLN A 112 7.12 19.99 -2.59
CA GLN A 112 7.76 20.57 -3.78
C GLN A 112 9.28 20.33 -3.82
N GLY A 113 9.99 20.50 -2.70
CA GLY A 113 11.44 20.25 -2.65
C GLY A 113 11.80 18.78 -2.86
N LEU A 114 10.94 17.85 -2.42
CA LEU A 114 11.11 16.43 -2.69
C LEU A 114 10.88 16.12 -4.18
N TRP A 115 9.87 16.75 -4.80
CA TRP A 115 9.63 16.62 -6.23
C TRP A 115 10.80 17.14 -7.07
N GLU A 116 11.43 18.24 -6.67
CA GLU A 116 12.61 18.78 -7.36
C GLU A 116 13.80 17.82 -7.33
N GLU A 117 14.01 17.10 -6.22
CA GLU A 117 15.02 16.03 -6.14
C GLU A 117 14.65 14.79 -6.96
N ILE A 118 13.35 14.48 -7.07
CA ILE A 118 12.89 13.33 -7.85
C ILE A 118 12.95 13.61 -9.36
N SER A 119 12.48 14.77 -9.77
CA SER A 119 12.27 15.10 -11.19
C SER A 119 13.55 15.52 -11.93
N ASN A 120 14.61 15.88 -11.21
CA ASN A 120 15.89 16.27 -11.80
C ASN A 120 16.95 15.16 -11.65
N PRO A 121 17.95 15.11 -12.56
CA PRO A 121 19.12 14.29 -12.35
C PRO A 121 19.88 14.71 -11.08
N MET A 122 20.41 13.74 -10.35
CA MET A 122 21.14 13.95 -9.09
C MET A 122 22.59 13.50 -9.23
N ASP A 123 23.49 14.43 -8.89
CA ASP A 123 24.90 14.18 -8.57
C ASP A 123 25.01 14.19 -7.04
N SER A 124 25.16 13.02 -6.45
CA SER A 124 25.08 12.77 -5.01
C SER A 124 26.41 12.97 -4.29
N ASP A 125 27.55 12.91 -4.99
CA ASP A 125 28.89 13.15 -4.43
C ASP A 125 29.53 14.46 -4.89
N GLY A 126 28.92 15.15 -5.86
CA GLY A 126 29.36 16.45 -6.37
C GLY A 126 30.58 16.35 -7.29
N ASP A 127 30.85 15.17 -7.87
CA ASP A 127 32.01 14.94 -8.73
C ASP A 127 31.80 15.42 -10.18
N GLY A 128 30.61 15.94 -10.49
CA GLY A 128 30.22 16.42 -11.81
C GLY A 128 29.67 15.32 -12.72
N VAL A 129 29.53 14.10 -12.23
CA VAL A 129 28.91 12.95 -12.93
C VAL A 129 27.52 12.73 -12.36
N ILE A 130 26.55 12.53 -13.25
CA ILE A 130 25.18 12.19 -12.85
C ILE A 130 25.13 10.75 -12.35
N ASP A 131 24.64 10.58 -11.14
CA ASP A 131 24.51 9.27 -10.48
C ASP A 131 23.15 8.66 -10.73
N PHE A 132 22.14 9.50 -10.58
CA PHE A 132 20.75 9.14 -10.75
C PHE A 132 20.14 10.05 -11.79
N GLN A 133 19.55 9.46 -12.83
CA GLN A 133 18.78 10.21 -13.80
C GLN A 133 17.51 10.77 -13.16
N ALA A 134 16.86 11.70 -13.87
CA ALA A 134 15.53 12.16 -13.52
C ALA A 134 14.58 10.98 -13.28
N MET A 135 13.66 11.14 -12.32
CA MET A 135 12.76 10.13 -11.78
C MET A 135 13.43 9.05 -10.92
N GLY A 136 14.71 9.26 -10.57
CA GLY A 136 15.44 8.45 -9.60
C GLY A 136 15.75 7.02 -10.04
N PRO A 137 16.47 6.27 -9.20
CA PRO A 137 16.72 4.85 -9.39
C PRO A 137 15.46 4.03 -9.09
N ASP A 138 15.53 2.74 -9.41
CA ASP A 138 14.55 1.73 -9.00
C ASP A 138 14.28 1.76 -7.48
N ALA A 139 12.99 1.85 -7.12
CA ALA A 139 12.52 1.91 -5.74
C ALA A 139 12.77 0.60 -4.95
N ARG A 140 13.16 -0.49 -5.64
CA ARG A 140 13.67 -1.73 -5.04
C ARG A 140 14.96 -1.54 -4.26
N MET A 141 15.75 -0.50 -4.55
CA MET A 141 17.05 -0.22 -3.93
C MET A 141 17.05 -0.54 -2.43
N ASN A 142 17.96 -1.41 -1.99
CA ASN A 142 18.00 -1.87 -0.59
C ASN A 142 18.88 -0.94 0.27
N LEU A 143 18.85 -1.11 1.59
CA LEU A 143 19.62 -0.27 2.51
C LEU A 143 21.14 -0.38 2.29
N SER A 144 21.65 -1.56 1.90
CA SER A 144 23.08 -1.71 1.60
C SER A 144 23.49 -0.91 0.36
N ASP A 145 22.62 -0.83 -0.65
CA ASP A 145 22.82 -0.02 -1.84
C ASP A 145 22.81 1.47 -1.49
N HIS A 146 21.86 1.94 -0.66
CA HIS A 146 21.83 3.33 -0.20
C HIS A 146 23.02 3.73 0.68
N ASN A 147 23.61 2.77 1.38
CA ASN A 147 24.77 2.99 2.26
C ASN A 147 26.10 2.86 1.51
N ALA A 148 26.10 2.43 0.25
CA ALA A 148 27.29 2.42 -0.57
C ALA A 148 27.73 3.86 -0.90
N ALA A 149 29.05 4.11 -0.87
CA ALA A 149 29.59 5.44 -1.12
C ALA A 149 29.17 5.96 -2.50
N GLY A 150 28.68 7.19 -2.56
CA GLY A 150 28.15 7.81 -3.78
C GLY A 150 26.80 7.23 -4.25
N ASN A 151 26.15 6.34 -3.51
CA ASN A 151 24.95 5.66 -4.00
C ASN A 151 23.71 6.00 -3.16
N ARG A 152 23.70 7.16 -2.49
CA ARG A 152 22.62 7.50 -1.57
C ARG A 152 21.54 8.34 -2.24
N TYR A 153 20.48 7.69 -2.70
CA TYR A 153 19.29 8.40 -3.16
C TYR A 153 18.33 8.73 -2.01
N ARG A 154 18.35 9.99 -1.54
CA ARG A 154 17.59 10.46 -0.37
C ARG A 154 16.06 10.41 -0.52
N PRO A 155 15.46 10.69 -1.70
CA PRO A 155 13.99 10.71 -1.81
C PRO A 155 13.31 9.41 -1.39
N TRP A 156 13.87 8.25 -1.76
CA TRP A 156 13.36 6.94 -1.36
C TRP A 156 13.53 6.62 0.12
N LEU A 157 14.29 7.39 0.89
CA LEU A 157 14.42 7.22 2.34
C LEU A 157 13.59 8.24 3.14
N THR A 158 12.95 9.19 2.46
CA THR A 158 12.25 10.29 3.10
C THR A 158 10.87 9.85 3.58
N ASN A 159 10.59 10.03 4.86
CA ASN A 159 9.25 9.84 5.41
C ASN A 159 8.41 11.09 5.11
N VAL A 160 7.34 10.92 4.33
CA VAL A 160 6.40 11.99 4.00
C VAL A 160 5.25 11.98 5.01
N PRO A 161 5.05 13.03 5.83
CA PRO A 161 4.02 13.04 6.87
C PRO A 161 2.60 12.76 6.36
N THR A 162 2.24 13.30 5.19
CA THR A 162 0.93 13.09 4.55
C THR A 162 0.67 11.63 4.18
N LEU A 163 1.72 10.84 3.94
CA LEU A 163 1.61 9.42 3.60
C LEU A 163 1.53 8.51 4.84
N ARG A 164 1.57 9.08 6.05
CA ARG A 164 1.50 8.34 7.31
C ARG A 164 0.15 8.51 7.99
N CYS A 165 -0.35 7.43 8.57
CA CYS A 165 -1.49 7.43 9.48
C CYS A 165 -0.96 7.40 10.91
N PRO A 166 -1.30 8.39 11.78
CA PRO A 166 -0.84 8.40 13.17
C PRO A 166 -1.25 7.21 14.04
N SER A 167 -2.17 6.34 13.58
CA SER A 167 -2.50 5.08 14.25
C SER A 167 -1.54 3.94 13.92
N ASP A 168 -0.69 4.08 12.91
CA ASP A 168 0.35 3.11 12.59
C ASP A 168 1.63 3.45 13.38
N PRO A 169 2.10 2.55 14.27
CA PRO A 169 3.27 2.82 15.12
C PRO A 169 4.62 2.59 14.42
N GLY A 170 4.62 2.16 13.15
CA GLY A 170 5.83 1.85 12.40
C GLY A 170 6.67 3.09 12.13
N GLU A 171 7.95 3.05 12.48
CA GLU A 171 8.87 4.17 12.33
C GLU A 171 10.24 3.66 11.85
N GLY A 172 10.95 4.49 11.10
CA GLY A 172 12.34 4.25 10.71
C GLY A 172 12.62 2.93 9.97
N LEU A 173 13.88 2.52 10.06
CA LEU A 173 14.41 1.30 9.44
C LEU A 173 13.75 0.04 10.04
N PRO A 174 13.66 -1.06 9.28
CA PRO A 174 14.21 -1.28 7.94
C PRO A 174 13.39 -0.68 6.78
N ALA A 175 12.28 0.01 7.06
CA ALA A 175 11.50 0.67 6.03
C ALA A 175 12.25 1.87 5.42
N GLN A 176 12.07 2.07 4.12
CA GLN A 176 12.68 3.11 3.31
C GLN A 176 11.57 4.08 2.87
N GLY A 177 11.08 4.85 3.84
CA GLY A 177 9.94 5.73 3.66
C GLY A 177 8.61 4.96 3.60
N ARG A 178 7.83 5.03 4.68
CA ARG A 178 6.58 4.28 4.80
C ARG A 178 5.40 4.96 4.09
N THR A 179 4.43 4.16 3.65
CA THR A 179 3.09 4.64 3.24
C THR A 179 1.99 3.83 3.93
N ASN A 180 0.93 4.52 4.33
CA ASN A 180 -0.33 3.94 4.81
C ASN A 180 -1.45 4.00 3.78
N TYR A 181 -1.17 4.43 2.55
CA TYR A 181 -2.19 4.60 1.52
C TYR A 181 -1.77 3.86 0.26
N ALA A 182 -2.66 3.02 -0.24
CA ALA A 182 -2.41 2.11 -1.35
C ALA A 182 -3.43 2.30 -2.47
N ALA A 183 -2.97 2.24 -3.72
CA ALA A 183 -3.81 2.35 -4.91
C ALA A 183 -4.72 1.13 -5.05
N CYS A 184 -5.98 1.35 -5.43
CA CYS A 184 -6.90 0.28 -5.77
C CYS A 184 -6.57 -0.29 -7.15
N LEU A 185 -6.12 -1.55 -7.18
CA LEU A 185 -5.80 -2.33 -8.37
C LEU A 185 -6.98 -3.16 -8.89
N GLY A 186 -8.10 -3.12 -8.15
CA GLY A 186 -9.36 -3.78 -8.50
C GLY A 186 -9.57 -5.09 -7.75
N ASP A 187 -10.34 -5.97 -8.35
CA ASP A 187 -10.86 -7.19 -7.75
C ASP A 187 -10.29 -8.46 -8.40
N SER A 188 -9.11 -8.35 -9.01
CA SER A 188 -8.38 -9.49 -9.58
C SER A 188 -6.90 -9.37 -9.29
N THR A 189 -6.25 -10.51 -9.05
CA THR A 189 -4.79 -10.59 -8.88
C THR A 189 -4.04 -10.59 -10.20
N HIS A 190 -4.70 -11.00 -11.27
CA HIS A 190 -4.07 -11.33 -12.54
C HIS A 190 -3.47 -10.09 -13.23
N HIS A 191 -2.16 -10.13 -13.46
CA HIS A 191 -1.31 -9.04 -13.97
C HIS A 191 -1.38 -7.73 -13.20
N MET A 192 -1.89 -7.70 -11.98
CA MET A 192 -2.02 -6.44 -11.22
C MET A 192 -0.67 -5.75 -10.93
N HIS A 193 0.42 -6.52 -10.97
CA HIS A 193 1.78 -6.08 -10.66
C HIS A 193 2.48 -5.35 -11.82
N VAL A 194 2.08 -5.62 -13.08
CA VAL A 194 2.79 -5.15 -14.30
C VAL A 194 1.88 -4.77 -15.48
N GLY A 195 0.58 -5.08 -15.43
CA GLY A 195 -0.35 -4.78 -16.51
C GLY A 195 -0.01 -5.56 -17.80
N ALA A 196 -0.06 -4.89 -18.94
CA ALA A 196 0.29 -5.49 -20.23
C ALA A 196 1.80 -5.64 -20.51
N GLU A 197 2.67 -5.14 -19.64
CA GLU A 197 4.12 -5.15 -19.84
C GLU A 197 4.75 -6.41 -19.19
N GLN A 198 5.39 -7.27 -19.99
CA GLN A 198 6.01 -8.52 -19.49
C GLN A 198 7.23 -8.28 -18.58
N ASP A 199 7.94 -7.19 -18.85
CA ASP A 199 8.96 -6.56 -18.00
C ASP A 199 8.95 -5.08 -18.43
N PRO A 200 9.10 -4.11 -17.50
CA PRO A 200 9.07 -2.68 -17.77
C PRO A 200 9.94 -2.24 -18.96
N GLY A 201 9.31 -1.89 -20.08
CA GLY A 201 10.00 -1.48 -21.31
C GLY A 201 10.15 -2.56 -22.40
N LEU A 202 9.43 -3.67 -22.30
CA LEU A 202 9.22 -4.60 -23.41
C LEU A 202 7.87 -4.35 -24.09
N ILE A 203 7.84 -4.51 -25.41
CA ILE A 203 6.66 -4.30 -26.27
C ILE A 203 5.48 -5.10 -25.70
N PRO A 204 4.27 -4.50 -25.58
CA PRO A 204 3.08 -5.20 -25.09
C PRO A 204 2.86 -6.51 -25.85
N ASN A 205 2.85 -7.63 -25.14
CA ASN A 205 2.45 -8.91 -25.71
C ASN A 205 0.93 -8.87 -25.95
N GLY A 206 0.47 -9.26 -27.15
CA GLY A 206 -0.95 -9.23 -27.51
C GLY A 206 -1.85 -10.00 -26.54
N ASN A 207 -1.32 -11.05 -25.90
CA ASN A 207 -2.01 -11.84 -24.88
C ASN A 207 -2.09 -11.09 -23.53
N TRP A 208 -1.00 -10.47 -23.09
CA TRP A 208 -0.94 -9.74 -21.82
C TRP A 208 -1.81 -8.49 -21.86
N ALA A 209 -1.84 -7.80 -23.01
CA ALA A 209 -2.76 -6.68 -23.22
C ALA A 209 -4.23 -7.11 -23.16
N GLN A 210 -4.57 -8.33 -23.58
CA GLN A 210 -5.92 -8.86 -23.42
C GLN A 210 -6.23 -9.18 -21.95
N ALA A 211 -5.26 -9.73 -21.24
CA ALA A 211 -5.38 -10.01 -19.82
C ALA A 211 -5.52 -8.76 -18.95
N GLU A 212 -4.74 -7.71 -19.22
CA GLU A 212 -4.89 -6.40 -18.56
C GLU A 212 -6.31 -5.88 -18.74
N ARG A 213 -6.83 -5.90 -19.98
CA ARG A 213 -8.17 -5.40 -20.28
C ARG A 213 -9.28 -6.18 -19.57
N ALA A 214 -9.07 -7.46 -19.28
CA ALA A 214 -10.06 -8.30 -18.61
C ALA A 214 -10.00 -8.19 -17.07
N ALA A 215 -8.79 -8.24 -16.51
CA ALA A 215 -8.54 -8.45 -15.09
C ALA A 215 -8.11 -7.18 -14.34
N CYS A 216 -7.31 -6.32 -14.96
CA CYS A 216 -6.80 -5.11 -14.30
C CYS A 216 -7.86 -4.00 -14.33
N ARG A 217 -8.82 -4.10 -13.41
CA ARG A 217 -10.04 -3.27 -13.37
C ARG A 217 -10.07 -2.19 -12.31
N GLY A 218 -9.03 -2.04 -11.50
CA GLY A 218 -8.94 -0.98 -10.50
C GLY A 218 -9.02 0.43 -11.08
N THR A 219 -9.16 1.44 -10.21
CA THR A 219 -8.91 2.83 -10.61
C THR A 219 -7.50 3.00 -11.18
N PHE A 220 -6.53 2.32 -10.59
CA PHE A 220 -5.17 2.27 -11.05
C PHE A 220 -4.89 0.95 -11.77
N VAL A 221 -4.17 1.04 -12.89
CA VAL A 221 -3.66 -0.10 -13.65
C VAL A 221 -2.16 0.04 -13.73
N ALA A 222 -1.43 -1.04 -13.45
CA ALA A 222 0.02 -1.05 -13.56
C ALA A 222 0.47 -0.61 -14.97
N SER A 223 1.48 0.24 -15.05
CA SER A 223 2.06 0.80 -16.28
C SER A 223 1.11 1.62 -17.16
N ARG A 224 -0.08 2.01 -16.64
CA ARG A 224 -1.07 2.76 -17.42
C ARG A 224 -1.65 3.93 -16.62
N SER A 225 -1.73 5.10 -17.26
CA SER A 225 -2.45 6.25 -16.72
C SER A 225 -3.95 6.14 -17.02
N THR A 226 -4.78 6.11 -15.99
CA THR A 226 -6.25 6.11 -16.11
C THR A 226 -6.77 7.55 -16.21
N LYS A 227 -7.88 7.77 -16.93
CA LYS A 227 -8.58 9.08 -16.97
C LYS A 227 -9.93 8.96 -16.28
N PHE A 228 -10.47 10.05 -15.72
CA PHE A 228 -11.80 10.01 -15.09
C PHE A 228 -12.91 9.52 -16.03
N LYS A 229 -12.82 9.82 -17.33
CA LYS A 229 -13.77 9.31 -18.33
C LYS A 229 -13.73 7.78 -18.53
N GLU A 230 -12.67 7.11 -18.07
CA GLU A 230 -12.51 5.65 -18.12
C GLU A 230 -13.10 4.96 -16.88
N ILE A 231 -13.55 5.73 -15.88
CA ILE A 231 -14.26 5.25 -14.69
C ILE A 231 -15.76 5.31 -15.01
N LEU A 232 -16.24 4.28 -15.71
CA LEU A 232 -17.61 4.16 -16.21
C LEU A 232 -18.62 3.82 -15.10
N ASP A 233 -18.15 3.29 -13.97
CA ASP A 233 -18.99 2.89 -12.84
C ASP A 233 -19.37 4.09 -11.94
N GLY A 234 -18.80 5.26 -12.23
CA GLY A 234 -19.03 6.52 -11.55
C GLY A 234 -17.97 6.82 -10.49
N LEU A 235 -17.47 8.06 -10.47
CA LEU A 235 -16.38 8.46 -9.57
C LEU A 235 -16.72 8.27 -8.08
N SER A 236 -17.99 8.45 -7.70
CA SER A 236 -18.49 8.27 -6.33
C SER A 236 -18.68 6.81 -5.92
N ASN A 237 -18.65 5.89 -6.89
CA ASN A 237 -18.92 4.47 -6.73
C ASN A 237 -17.68 3.59 -6.99
N THR A 238 -16.53 4.20 -7.26
CA THR A 238 -15.28 3.49 -7.50
C THR A 238 -14.23 3.92 -6.48
N ILE A 239 -13.63 2.96 -5.79
CA ILE A 239 -12.52 3.17 -4.87
C ILE A 239 -11.25 3.46 -5.67
N ALA A 240 -10.63 4.60 -5.37
CA ALA A 240 -9.32 4.98 -5.90
C ALA A 240 -8.17 4.41 -5.06
N ALA A 241 -8.29 4.44 -3.73
CA ALA A 241 -7.25 3.97 -2.83
C ALA A 241 -7.84 3.54 -1.48
N GLY A 242 -7.06 2.82 -0.67
CA GLY A 242 -7.43 2.47 0.70
C GLY A 242 -6.28 2.61 1.69
N GLU A 243 -6.64 2.67 2.97
CA GLU A 243 -5.67 2.58 4.06
C GLU A 243 -5.04 1.18 4.13
N ILE A 244 -3.76 1.14 4.45
CA ILE A 244 -3.00 -0.06 4.76
C ILE A 244 -2.21 0.17 6.05
N ILE A 245 -2.09 -0.86 6.88
CA ILE A 245 -1.06 -0.86 7.92
C ILE A 245 0.29 -1.22 7.29
N THR A 246 1.36 -0.74 7.91
CA THR A 246 2.72 -1.14 7.56
C THR A 246 3.20 -2.26 8.47
N SER A 247 4.07 -3.11 7.96
CA SER A 247 4.58 -4.24 8.76
C SER A 247 5.37 -3.75 9.98
N LEU A 248 5.23 -4.50 11.08
CA LEU A 248 6.04 -4.31 12.29
C LEU A 248 7.01 -5.47 12.51
N GLY A 249 7.06 -6.43 11.56
CA GLY A 249 7.87 -7.65 11.70
C GLY A 249 7.34 -8.63 12.76
N ASP A 250 6.09 -8.48 13.17
CA ASP A 250 5.44 -9.21 14.27
C ASP A 250 4.54 -10.36 13.79
N ARG A 251 4.55 -10.64 12.49
CA ARG A 251 3.69 -11.63 11.81
C ARG A 251 2.20 -11.28 11.79
N ASP A 252 1.84 -9.99 11.84
CA ASP A 252 0.45 -9.57 11.60
C ASP A 252 -0.02 -10.05 10.22
N ILE A 253 -1.20 -10.67 10.17
CA ILE A 253 -1.77 -11.27 8.96
C ILE A 253 -2.02 -10.25 7.84
N ARG A 254 -2.11 -8.96 8.18
CA ARG A 254 -2.48 -7.88 7.26
C ARG A 254 -1.27 -7.19 6.64
N ALA A 255 -0.05 -7.55 7.06
CA ALA A 255 1.16 -6.79 6.72
C ALA A 255 2.39 -7.64 6.40
N MET A 256 2.49 -8.86 6.93
CA MET A 256 3.59 -9.77 6.63
C MET A 256 3.11 -10.88 5.66
N PRO A 257 3.69 -10.99 4.45
CA PRO A 257 3.13 -11.84 3.40
C PRO A 257 3.59 -13.30 3.48
N PRO A 258 2.70 -14.27 3.77
CA PRO A 258 2.97 -15.68 3.54
C PRO A 258 3.07 -16.01 2.04
N ASP A 259 3.69 -17.14 1.74
CA ASP A 259 3.90 -17.64 0.38
C ASP A 259 2.86 -18.69 -0.03
N ALA A 260 2.22 -18.46 -1.17
CA ALA A 260 1.23 -19.31 -1.81
C ALA A 260 1.49 -19.39 -3.33
N PRO A 261 2.62 -19.97 -3.75
CA PRO A 261 3.16 -19.80 -5.10
C PRO A 261 2.32 -20.48 -6.18
N THR A 262 1.62 -21.56 -5.83
CA THR A 262 0.81 -22.37 -6.77
C THR A 262 -0.68 -22.04 -6.73
N SER A 263 -1.13 -21.22 -5.78
CA SER A 263 -2.56 -21.03 -5.49
C SER A 263 -3.12 -19.64 -5.78
N ILE A 264 -2.25 -18.65 -6.00
CA ILE A 264 -2.62 -17.29 -6.42
C ILE A 264 -2.37 -17.08 -7.93
N GLN A 265 -1.79 -18.07 -8.63
CA GLN A 265 -1.39 -17.97 -10.03
C GLN A 265 -2.35 -18.69 -10.99
N ALA A 266 -2.81 -17.96 -12.01
CA ALA A 266 -3.20 -18.49 -13.31
C ALA A 266 -2.28 -17.89 -14.38
N ASP A 267 -1.04 -18.38 -14.49
CA ASP A 267 -0.25 -18.05 -15.68
C ASP A 267 -0.86 -18.74 -16.89
N SER A 268 -0.64 -18.16 -18.05
CA SER A 268 -0.95 -18.66 -19.39
C SER A 268 -0.57 -20.13 -19.69
N GLY A 269 0.17 -20.80 -18.80
CA GLY A 269 0.55 -22.22 -18.88
C GLY A 269 -0.13 -23.17 -17.89
N ASN A 270 -0.89 -22.69 -16.89
CA ASN A 270 -1.63 -23.55 -15.96
C ASN A 270 -3.09 -23.07 -15.77
N PRO A 271 -4.03 -23.49 -16.65
CA PRO A 271 -5.45 -23.15 -16.54
C PRO A 271 -6.15 -23.71 -15.29
N SER A 272 -5.42 -24.46 -14.45
CA SER A 272 -5.91 -25.21 -13.29
C SER A 272 -5.41 -24.64 -11.95
N GLY A 273 -4.68 -23.51 -11.96
CA GLY A 273 -4.29 -22.83 -10.73
C GLY A 273 -5.55 -22.48 -9.91
N PRO A 274 -5.63 -22.86 -8.62
CA PRO A 274 -6.88 -22.79 -7.86
C PRO A 274 -7.37 -21.37 -7.54
N ASP A 275 -6.73 -20.31 -8.06
CA ASP A 275 -7.03 -18.88 -7.84
C ASP A 275 -7.80 -18.63 -6.54
N ASN A 276 -7.19 -19.09 -5.45
CA ASN A 276 -7.85 -19.21 -4.18
C ASN A 276 -7.41 -18.03 -3.32
N ALA A 277 -8.27 -17.03 -3.18
CA ALA A 277 -7.96 -15.89 -2.34
C ALA A 277 -7.77 -16.27 -0.87
N LEU A 278 -8.26 -17.44 -0.44
CA LEU A 278 -8.14 -17.98 0.91
C LEU A 278 -6.93 -18.92 1.08
N ALA A 279 -6.01 -18.99 0.12
CA ALA A 279 -4.89 -19.94 0.13
C ALA A 279 -4.01 -19.87 1.38
N CYS A 280 -3.88 -18.69 1.99
CA CYS A 280 -3.09 -18.50 3.20
C CYS A 280 -3.91 -18.60 4.49
N ARG A 281 -5.24 -18.75 4.43
CA ARG A 281 -6.13 -18.72 5.62
C ARG A 281 -5.75 -19.78 6.66
N ASP A 282 -5.35 -20.97 6.21
CA ASP A 282 -4.95 -22.10 7.07
C ASP A 282 -3.60 -21.90 7.77
N MET A 283 -2.88 -20.83 7.44
CA MET A 283 -1.61 -20.45 8.07
C MET A 283 -1.82 -19.50 9.26
N ILE A 284 -3.04 -19.01 9.49
CA ILE A 284 -3.38 -18.16 10.63
C ILE A 284 -3.24 -18.96 11.93
N ASP A 285 -2.72 -18.33 12.97
CA ASP A 285 -2.64 -18.93 14.29
C ASP A 285 -4.06 -19.05 14.91
N PRO A 286 -4.53 -20.27 15.24
CA PRO A 286 -5.88 -20.45 15.79
C PRO A 286 -6.04 -19.85 17.19
N GLU A 287 -4.96 -19.68 17.95
CA GLU A 287 -4.99 -19.04 19.28
C GLU A 287 -4.82 -17.53 19.18
N ARG A 288 -4.22 -17.05 18.08
CA ARG A 288 -3.91 -15.64 17.84
C ARG A 288 -4.33 -15.21 16.44
N PRO A 289 -5.62 -15.01 16.17
CA PRO A 289 -6.17 -14.85 14.81
C PRO A 289 -5.68 -13.61 14.05
N LEU A 290 -5.02 -12.65 14.71
CA LEU A 290 -4.37 -11.50 14.06
C LEU A 290 -2.95 -11.81 13.57
N PHE A 291 -2.42 -12.99 13.86
CA PHE A 291 -1.04 -13.36 13.59
C PHE A 291 -0.93 -14.68 12.84
N TRP A 292 0.12 -14.80 12.02
CA TRP A 292 0.48 -16.07 11.42
C TRP A 292 1.05 -17.05 12.45
N ARG A 293 0.73 -18.33 12.28
CA ARG A 293 1.25 -19.40 13.13
C ARG A 293 2.77 -19.48 13.07
N ASN A 294 3.38 -20.07 14.08
CA ASN A 294 4.81 -20.30 14.05
C ASN A 294 5.20 -21.29 12.93
N GLY A 295 6.22 -20.94 12.14
CA GLY A 295 6.64 -21.74 10.99
C GLY A 295 5.82 -21.53 9.70
N ALA A 296 4.91 -20.54 9.65
CA ALA A 296 4.29 -20.14 8.39
C ALA A 296 5.36 -19.81 7.33
N PRO A 297 5.24 -20.30 6.08
CA PRO A 297 6.17 -19.99 5.02
C PRO A 297 5.96 -18.53 4.58
N PHE A 298 6.96 -17.69 4.77
CA PHE A 298 6.93 -16.30 4.27
C PHE A 298 7.64 -16.20 2.93
N VAL A 299 7.14 -15.34 2.04
CA VAL A 299 7.77 -15.15 0.72
C VAL A 299 9.23 -14.72 0.87
N ALA A 300 10.09 -15.39 0.13
CA ALA A 300 11.48 -15.01 0.02
C ALA A 300 11.60 -13.66 -0.72
N SER A 301 12.68 -12.92 -0.43
CA SER A 301 13.12 -11.83 -1.29
C SER A 301 14.26 -12.35 -2.17
N PRO A 302 14.24 -12.11 -3.49
CA PRO A 302 15.40 -12.34 -4.33
C PRO A 302 16.64 -11.65 -3.74
N ALA A 303 17.79 -12.33 -3.75
CA ALA A 303 19.03 -11.79 -3.17
C ALA A 303 19.42 -10.42 -3.74
N VAL A 304 19.06 -10.13 -4.99
CA VAL A 304 19.38 -8.87 -5.68
C VAL A 304 18.53 -7.70 -5.19
N THR A 305 17.36 -7.94 -4.61
CA THR A 305 16.45 -6.89 -4.12
C THR A 305 16.61 -6.64 -2.62
N GLY A 306 17.63 -7.19 -1.96
CA GLY A 306 17.86 -7.00 -0.53
C GLY A 306 17.09 -7.99 0.36
N PRO A 307 17.34 -7.95 1.68
CA PRO A 307 16.79 -8.91 2.62
C PRO A 307 15.26 -8.80 2.71
N ALA A 308 14.59 -9.91 2.97
CA ALA A 308 13.13 -9.96 3.12
C ALA A 308 12.59 -8.96 4.15
N GLY A 309 13.36 -8.68 5.20
CA GLY A 309 13.00 -7.70 6.23
C GLY A 309 12.96 -6.24 5.76
N GLU A 310 13.44 -5.90 4.56
CA GLU A 310 13.29 -4.57 3.94
C GLU A 310 12.11 -4.51 2.96
N MET A 311 11.50 -5.67 2.64
CA MET A 311 10.54 -5.83 1.55
C MET A 311 9.14 -6.15 2.06
N GLU A 312 8.70 -5.44 3.09
CA GLU A 312 7.40 -5.67 3.73
C GLU A 312 6.34 -4.63 3.30
N ARG A 313 5.08 -4.93 3.63
CA ARG A 313 3.95 -4.07 3.26
C ARG A 313 4.13 -2.64 3.75
N GLY A 314 3.96 -1.70 2.83
CA GLY A 314 4.05 -0.25 3.09
C GLY A 314 5.45 0.27 3.43
N TYR A 315 6.53 -0.50 3.24
CA TYR A 315 7.89 -0.06 3.61
C TYR A 315 8.53 0.92 2.64
N LYS A 316 8.00 1.01 1.42
CA LYS A 316 8.58 1.78 0.31
C LYS A 316 7.49 2.53 -0.41
N TRP A 317 7.21 3.76 0.01
CA TRP A 317 6.12 4.58 -0.53
C TRP A 317 6.23 4.79 -2.05
N ALA A 318 7.46 4.87 -2.55
CA ALA A 318 7.73 5.06 -3.96
C ALA A 318 7.61 3.78 -4.80
N TYR A 319 7.52 2.61 -4.18
CA TYR A 319 7.58 1.35 -4.90
C TYR A 319 6.18 0.90 -5.31
N GLY A 320 5.97 0.80 -6.62
CA GLY A 320 4.68 0.49 -7.27
C GLY A 320 4.31 -0.98 -7.24
N ARG A 321 5.11 -1.90 -6.70
CA ARG A 321 4.65 -3.29 -6.60
C ARG A 321 3.49 -3.42 -5.62
N PRO A 322 2.54 -4.35 -5.87
CA PRO A 322 1.29 -4.41 -5.13
C PRO A 322 1.48 -4.46 -3.60
N LEU A 323 2.45 -5.24 -3.11
CA LEU A 323 2.72 -5.38 -1.68
C LEU A 323 2.97 -4.04 -0.97
N PHE A 324 3.60 -3.06 -1.65
CA PHE A 324 4.09 -1.85 -1.02
C PHE A 324 3.09 -0.70 -1.04
N SER A 325 2.40 -0.53 -2.16
CA SER A 325 1.52 0.62 -2.39
C SER A 325 0.27 0.28 -3.20
N GLY A 326 -0.08 -1.01 -3.30
CA GLY A 326 -1.30 -1.50 -3.93
C GLY A 326 -2.25 -2.19 -2.94
N MET A 327 -3.52 -2.19 -3.29
CA MET A 327 -4.56 -2.99 -2.62
C MET A 327 -5.54 -3.55 -3.64
N ASN A 328 -6.28 -4.59 -3.25
CA ASN A 328 -7.39 -5.13 -4.01
C ASN A 328 -8.65 -5.29 -3.15
N THR A 329 -9.78 -5.40 -3.84
CA THR A 329 -11.12 -5.53 -3.23
C THR A 329 -11.63 -6.98 -3.30
N ILE A 330 -10.74 -7.94 -3.03
CA ILE A 330 -11.06 -9.37 -3.09
C ILE A 330 -11.55 -9.87 -1.72
N LEU A 331 -10.72 -9.69 -0.69
CA LEU A 331 -11.09 -9.97 0.70
C LEU A 331 -11.57 -8.68 1.39
N PRO A 332 -12.48 -8.77 2.38
CA PRO A 332 -12.96 -7.59 3.09
C PRO A 332 -11.82 -6.91 3.88
N PRO A 333 -11.99 -5.63 4.27
CA PRO A 333 -11.01 -4.90 5.05
C PRO A 333 -10.53 -5.67 6.28
N ASN A 334 -9.26 -5.46 6.67
CA ASN A 334 -8.59 -6.15 7.79
C ASN A 334 -8.43 -7.67 7.64
N SER A 335 -8.73 -8.25 6.46
CA SER A 335 -8.39 -9.64 6.17
C SER A 335 -6.90 -9.85 5.91
N GLU A 336 -6.50 -11.11 5.89
CA GLU A 336 -5.14 -11.53 5.63
C GLU A 336 -4.63 -11.19 4.23
N ILE A 337 -3.33 -10.95 4.14
CA ILE A 337 -2.61 -10.85 2.88
C ILE A 337 -2.00 -12.20 2.51
N CYS A 338 -1.75 -12.41 1.22
CA CYS A 338 -1.17 -13.65 0.70
C CYS A 338 -0.44 -13.32 -0.60
N MET A 339 0.83 -13.74 -0.75
CA MET A 339 1.65 -13.39 -1.92
C MET A 339 2.06 -14.63 -2.71
N GLN A 340 2.31 -14.44 -4.00
CA GLN A 340 2.72 -15.52 -4.90
C GLN A 340 4.24 -15.54 -5.10
N GLY A 341 4.93 -16.48 -4.45
CA GLY A 341 6.34 -16.87 -4.73
C GLY A 341 7.40 -15.85 -4.30
N ASN A 342 7.17 -14.56 -4.49
CA ASN A 342 8.06 -13.48 -4.08
C ASN A 342 7.28 -12.20 -3.75
N ARG A 343 8.01 -11.18 -3.26
CA ARG A 343 7.47 -9.90 -2.77
C ARG A 343 7.13 -8.87 -3.86
N HIS A 344 7.36 -9.19 -5.12
CA HIS A 344 7.21 -8.31 -6.29
C HIS A 344 6.08 -8.77 -7.24
N ASN A 345 5.53 -9.95 -6.99
CA ASN A 345 4.48 -10.59 -7.77
C ASN A 345 3.08 -10.13 -7.33
N GLU A 346 2.08 -10.90 -7.74
CA GLU A 346 0.68 -10.75 -7.43
C GLU A 346 0.37 -11.27 -6.02
N GLY A 347 -0.73 -10.79 -5.46
CA GLY A 347 -1.14 -11.19 -4.13
C GLY A 347 -2.53 -10.70 -3.78
N ILE A 348 -3.10 -11.34 -2.76
CA ILE A 348 -4.31 -10.88 -2.07
C ILE A 348 -3.86 -9.84 -1.06
N LEU A 349 -4.33 -8.61 -1.22
CA LEU A 349 -3.81 -7.44 -0.54
C LEU A 349 -4.97 -6.50 -0.14
N PRO A 350 -5.90 -6.96 0.70
CA PRO A 350 -6.99 -6.12 1.18
C PRO A 350 -6.47 -4.90 1.95
N PRO A 351 -7.24 -3.81 2.01
CA PRO A 351 -6.90 -2.68 2.86
C PRO A 351 -6.95 -3.08 4.34
N SER A 352 -6.19 -2.38 5.17
CA SER A 352 -6.11 -2.65 6.59
C SER A 352 -5.86 -1.38 7.41
N SER A 353 -6.35 -1.36 8.64
CA SER A 353 -6.18 -0.22 9.54
C SER A 353 -6.06 -0.68 10.99
N HIS A 354 -5.46 0.16 11.82
CA HIS A 354 -5.49 -0.01 13.28
C HIS A 354 -6.79 0.52 13.91
N HIS A 355 -7.63 1.20 13.12
CA HIS A 355 -8.95 1.62 13.56
C HIS A 355 -9.88 0.41 13.71
N GLN A 356 -10.72 0.45 14.73
CA GLN A 356 -11.66 -0.62 15.02
C GLN A 356 -12.77 -0.71 13.96
N GLY A 357 -13.00 -1.92 13.45
CA GLY A 357 -14.20 -2.29 12.68
C GLY A 357 -14.17 -1.91 11.20
N GLY A 358 -13.06 -1.39 10.67
CA GLY A 358 -12.98 -1.00 9.27
C GLY A 358 -11.73 -0.20 8.90
N VAL A 359 -11.77 0.40 7.72
CA VAL A 359 -10.68 1.17 7.10
C VAL A 359 -11.22 2.42 6.44
N HIS A 360 -10.41 3.47 6.31
CA HIS A 360 -10.77 4.53 5.35
C HIS A 360 -10.43 4.12 3.92
N VAL A 361 -11.31 4.46 2.99
CA VAL A 361 -11.10 4.38 1.55
C VAL A 361 -11.29 5.76 0.93
N LEU A 362 -10.54 6.02 -0.14
CA LEU A 362 -10.69 7.18 -0.99
C LEU A 362 -11.46 6.76 -2.23
N MET A 363 -12.60 7.39 -2.47
CA MET A 363 -13.38 7.27 -3.69
C MET A 363 -12.75 8.11 -4.80
N ALA A 364 -12.99 7.75 -6.06
CA ALA A 364 -12.41 8.45 -7.21
C ALA A 364 -12.90 9.89 -7.36
N ASP A 365 -14.05 10.25 -6.77
CA ASP A 365 -14.54 11.63 -6.66
C ASP A 365 -13.83 12.47 -5.57
N GLY A 366 -12.93 11.86 -4.79
CA GLY A 366 -12.19 12.51 -3.71
C GLY A 366 -12.82 12.36 -2.32
N ALA A 367 -14.00 11.74 -2.20
CA ALA A 367 -14.62 11.48 -0.91
C ALA A 367 -13.83 10.42 -0.11
N VAL A 368 -13.70 10.64 1.20
CA VAL A 368 -13.12 9.64 2.11
C VAL A 368 -14.25 9.01 2.91
N LYS A 369 -14.41 7.70 2.77
CA LYS A 369 -15.43 6.89 3.45
C LYS A 369 -14.77 5.92 4.41
N PHE A 370 -15.47 5.55 5.48
CA PHE A 370 -15.04 4.49 6.37
C PHE A 370 -15.83 3.22 6.07
N ILE A 371 -15.16 2.20 5.54
CA ILE A 371 -15.78 0.93 5.12
C ILE A 371 -15.56 -0.09 6.23
N THR A 372 -16.64 -0.77 6.63
CA THR A 372 -16.58 -1.77 7.68
C THR A 372 -15.95 -3.07 7.17
N GLU A 373 -15.30 -3.81 8.06
CA GLU A 373 -14.81 -5.17 7.77
C GLU A 373 -15.94 -6.19 7.56
N SER A 374 -17.18 -5.80 7.87
CA SER A 374 -18.40 -6.59 7.65
C SER A 374 -19.07 -6.32 6.31
N ILE A 375 -18.44 -5.57 5.41
CA ILE A 375 -18.97 -5.30 4.07
C ILE A 375 -19.19 -6.62 3.30
N ASP A 376 -20.21 -6.65 2.45
CA ASP A 376 -20.47 -7.80 1.58
C ASP A 376 -19.31 -8.00 0.58
N ALA A 377 -18.49 -9.01 0.86
CA ALA A 377 -17.37 -9.45 0.03
C ALA A 377 -17.71 -10.69 -0.83
N GLY A 378 -19.01 -10.97 -1.03
CA GLY A 378 -19.48 -12.04 -1.89
C GLY A 378 -18.86 -13.41 -1.59
N ASN A 379 -18.44 -14.12 -2.64
CA ASN A 379 -17.76 -15.41 -2.48
C ASN A 379 -16.24 -15.22 -2.53
N SER A 380 -15.60 -15.03 -1.38
CA SER A 380 -14.14 -14.93 -1.25
C SER A 380 -13.37 -16.18 -1.70
N GLY A 381 -14.03 -17.32 -1.90
CA GLY A 381 -13.41 -18.52 -2.47
C GLY A 381 -13.56 -18.65 -3.99
N ALA A 382 -14.22 -17.68 -4.64
CA ALA A 382 -14.40 -17.69 -6.08
C ALA A 382 -13.10 -17.29 -6.81
N PRO A 383 -12.86 -17.85 -8.01
CA PRO A 383 -11.77 -17.37 -8.86
C PRO A 383 -12.05 -15.92 -9.27
N PRO A 384 -11.03 -15.04 -9.26
CA PRO A 384 -11.17 -13.67 -9.73
C PRO A 384 -11.40 -13.65 -11.25
N VAL A 385 -11.78 -12.49 -11.77
CA VAL A 385 -11.92 -12.35 -13.22
C VAL A 385 -10.55 -12.35 -13.89
N ARG A 386 -10.42 -13.12 -14.97
CA ARG A 386 -9.17 -13.28 -15.71
C ARG A 386 -9.41 -13.48 -17.20
N TRP A 387 -8.32 -13.51 -17.96
CA TRP A 387 -8.34 -13.82 -19.39
C TRP A 387 -7.53 -15.09 -19.64
N ASP A 388 -8.22 -16.22 -19.74
CA ASP A 388 -7.71 -17.47 -20.28
C ASP A 388 -8.83 -18.20 -21.03
N GLY A 389 -8.48 -19.11 -21.94
CA GLY A 389 -9.46 -19.90 -22.71
C GLY A 389 -10.35 -20.83 -21.86
N TRP A 390 -10.13 -20.83 -20.54
CA TRP A 390 -10.81 -21.63 -19.52
C TRP A 390 -11.37 -20.77 -18.38
N ALA A 391 -11.45 -19.44 -18.55
CA ALA A 391 -11.86 -18.51 -17.51
C ALA A 391 -13.26 -18.86 -16.99
N ILE A 392 -13.35 -19.21 -15.71
CA ILE A 392 -14.65 -19.35 -15.02
C ILE A 392 -15.36 -17.98 -15.00
N ASN A 393 -14.58 -16.92 -14.79
CA ASN A 393 -15.04 -15.54 -14.86
C ASN A 393 -14.24 -14.79 -15.95
N PRO A 394 -14.78 -14.66 -17.18
CA PRO A 394 -14.12 -13.92 -18.26
C PRO A 394 -14.20 -12.40 -18.07
N GLY A 395 -13.37 -11.66 -18.83
CA GLY A 395 -13.42 -10.20 -18.85
C GLY A 395 -14.82 -9.64 -19.15
N GLY A 396 -15.27 -8.69 -18.32
CA GLY A 396 -16.62 -8.13 -18.40
C GLY A 396 -17.66 -8.82 -17.51
N SER A 397 -17.30 -9.92 -16.81
CA SER A 397 -18.12 -10.47 -15.73
C SER A 397 -18.23 -9.50 -14.55
N GLN A 398 -19.37 -9.56 -13.86
CA GLN A 398 -19.55 -8.92 -12.56
C GLN A 398 -18.54 -9.45 -11.54
N SER A 399 -18.22 -8.63 -10.55
CA SER A 399 -17.34 -9.06 -9.48
C SER A 399 -17.96 -10.21 -8.67
N PRO A 400 -17.23 -11.31 -8.42
CA PRO A 400 -17.71 -12.38 -7.54
C PRO A 400 -17.63 -12.00 -6.06
N PHE A 401 -17.00 -10.86 -5.73
CA PHE A 401 -16.71 -10.41 -4.38
C PHE A 401 -17.73 -9.39 -3.86
N GLY A 402 -18.98 -9.50 -4.30
CA GLY A 402 -20.11 -8.71 -3.81
C GLY A 402 -19.96 -7.21 -4.06
N ILE A 403 -20.61 -6.41 -3.21
CA ILE A 403 -20.51 -4.94 -3.27
C ILE A 403 -19.06 -4.49 -3.12
N TRP A 404 -18.29 -5.15 -2.26
CA TRP A 404 -16.88 -4.81 -2.04
C TRP A 404 -16.06 -4.91 -3.33
N GLY A 405 -16.19 -6.03 -4.03
CA GLY A 405 -15.55 -6.25 -5.33
C GLY A 405 -15.97 -5.22 -6.37
N ALA A 406 -17.28 -4.98 -6.50
CA ALA A 406 -17.86 -4.01 -7.42
C ALA A 406 -17.27 -2.60 -7.24
N LEU A 407 -17.17 -2.15 -5.98
CA LEU A 407 -16.58 -0.85 -5.61
C LEU A 407 -15.11 -0.70 -6.04
N GLY A 408 -14.38 -1.79 -6.19
CA GLY A 408 -12.99 -1.75 -6.67
C GLY A 408 -12.87 -1.64 -8.19
N THR A 409 -13.94 -1.83 -8.94
CA THR A 409 -13.90 -1.84 -10.40
C THR A 409 -14.24 -0.48 -11.01
N ARG A 410 -13.54 -0.11 -12.09
CA ARG A 410 -13.74 1.16 -12.80
C ARG A 410 -14.73 1.06 -13.96
N ALA A 411 -14.94 -0.12 -14.53
CA ALA A 411 -15.66 -0.28 -15.80
C ALA A 411 -16.41 -1.60 -15.95
N SER A 412 -16.92 -2.17 -14.85
CA SER A 412 -17.72 -3.39 -14.86
C SER A 412 -19.23 -3.11 -15.07
N LYS A 413 -19.63 -1.83 -15.02
CA LYS A 413 -21.01 -1.31 -15.13
C LYS A 413 -21.95 -1.87 -14.07
N GLU A 414 -21.42 -2.09 -12.88
CA GLU A 414 -22.18 -2.57 -11.74
C GLU A 414 -22.91 -1.40 -11.08
N VAL A 415 -24.24 -1.49 -10.98
CA VAL A 415 -25.07 -0.47 -10.33
C VAL A 415 -25.13 -0.79 -8.84
N ILE A 416 -24.69 0.15 -8.01
CA ILE A 416 -24.71 0.02 -6.55
C ILE A 416 -25.91 0.80 -6.02
N ASP A 417 -26.97 0.07 -5.66
CA ASP A 417 -28.23 0.65 -5.16
C ASP A 417 -28.26 0.88 -3.64
N GLN A 418 -27.21 0.48 -2.90
CA GLN A 418 -27.15 0.59 -1.45
C GLN A 418 -26.13 1.65 -1.02
N GLU A 419 -26.47 2.45 0.00
CA GLU A 419 -25.48 3.30 0.68
C GLU A 419 -24.53 2.42 1.51
N PHE A 420 -23.23 2.69 1.37
CA PHE A 420 -22.11 2.00 2.02
C PHE A 420 -21.14 3.00 2.64
#